data_AF-A0A395J891-F1
#
_entry.id   AF-A0A395J891-F1
#
_cell.length_a   1.000
_cell.length_b   1.000
_cell.length_c   1.000
_cell.angle_alpha   90.00
_cell.angle_beta   90.00
_cell.angle_gamma   90.00
#
_symmetry.space_group_name_H-M   'P 1'
#
loop_
_entity.id
_entity.type
_entity.pdbx_description
1 polymer ?
#
loop_
_entity_poly.entity_id
_entity_poly.type
_entity_poly.pdbx_seq_one_letter_code
_entity_poly.pdbx_strand_id
1 'polypeptide(L)'
;MSPPRVNAPVLLLIIMILWWLGSNDTSLPANFGDPQNYAEQQLAHNRHVFGVLNTTKYGDFAPQKSENASYLNLTGFKVEDGYRWERLDAFKERSDKLRKWARGVVGRPEHNLEGVIGLEGRIYTNVTGVVKGKWARYMGGLVDGKERRGGLNLSAIAPGIGWAVRDEELAVAAEGESSARADEGLPKAVEKIQKKAISDGIEKIDVGIGANPATGIHVREITASLTVQDESSSGDGYEMRMHGVHWPNEGGILLTTTSDKFFGAFALPHFTTDQDHFISSAEVMKKTLGTRLRKLEESAKENPRNLLESSSGNQIDGLPTPHCEYILFAQVQPLKFNGLEYQDRSPKGHAFVREIENELRFPDGTPIPQPPKLQLSTIIFSPDCGFMLESKGPPGFAPVDGEHLVGLKQEVWLQSIRSWLTVLAAVALGQTLILKIQCKEASTPSTVGRVSVYTVAMMLLADGLLFFTMSLASATLSSIFPSALLASFAGLMSVALGVRFIANIYGVQEPERLEHERAQAAALAESQARNPPATVRSSPVITAAGADTLPLSVTSSAQTASQKHPYHRSFRPRHRR
;
A
#
# COMPACT_ATOMS: atom_id res chain seq x y z
N MET A 1 8.39 -34.28 37.43
CA MET A 1 9.10 -33.12 36.87
C MET A 1 8.08 -32.33 36.06
N SER A 2 7.54 -31.25 36.63
CA SER A 2 6.56 -30.39 35.96
C SER A 2 7.27 -29.52 34.91
N PRO A 3 6.70 -29.33 33.71
CA PRO A 3 7.30 -28.41 32.74
C PRO A 3 7.17 -26.96 33.25
N PRO A 4 8.17 -26.11 33.02
CA PRO A 4 8.12 -24.73 33.47
C PRO A 4 6.99 -24.00 32.73
N ARG A 5 6.16 -23.26 33.47
CA ARG A 5 5.27 -22.26 32.91
C ARG A 5 6.15 -21.22 32.22
N VAL A 6 6.28 -21.34 30.90
CA VAL A 6 6.86 -20.27 30.08
C VAL A 6 5.88 -19.10 30.21
N ASN A 7 6.32 -18.04 30.88
CA ASN A 7 5.56 -16.81 31.01
C ASN A 7 5.50 -16.15 29.62
N ALA A 8 4.59 -16.63 28.77
CA ALA A 8 4.26 -16.08 27.46
C ALA A 8 4.16 -14.53 27.45
N PRO A 9 3.60 -13.84 28.46
CA PRO A 9 3.61 -12.38 28.47
C PRO A 9 5.01 -11.76 28.60
N VAL A 10 5.95 -12.40 29.30
CA VAL A 10 7.33 -11.93 29.44
C VAL A 10 8.09 -12.13 28.13
N LEU A 11 7.88 -13.26 27.46
CA LEU A 11 8.46 -13.53 26.15
C LEU A 11 7.97 -12.51 25.11
N LEU A 12 6.67 -12.20 25.12
CA LEU A 12 6.06 -11.24 24.18
C LEU A 12 6.60 -9.81 24.44
N LEU A 13 6.79 -9.44 25.71
CA LEU A 13 7.36 -8.15 26.09
C LEU A 13 8.84 -8.04 25.70
N ILE A 14 9.62 -9.13 25.84
CA ILE A 14 11.00 -9.20 25.36
C ILE A 14 11.07 -9.10 23.83
N ILE A 15 10.16 -9.77 23.11
CA ILE A 15 10.07 -9.67 21.64
C ILE A 15 9.71 -8.24 21.22
N MET A 16 8.80 -7.57 21.93
CA MET A 16 8.43 -6.18 21.66
C MET A 16 9.61 -5.23 21.90
N ILE A 17 10.38 -5.43 22.98
CA ILE A 17 11.58 -4.65 23.29
C ILE A 17 12.70 -4.91 22.27
N LEU A 18 12.93 -6.17 21.87
CA LEU A 18 13.90 -6.51 20.83
C LEU A 18 13.50 -5.95 19.47
N TRP A 19 12.20 -5.95 19.15
CA TRP A 19 11.68 -5.32 17.95
C TRP A 19 11.85 -3.79 17.99
N TRP A 20 11.60 -3.15 19.13
CA TRP A 20 11.85 -1.72 19.32
C TRP A 20 13.35 -1.39 19.19
N LEU A 21 14.23 -2.15 19.85
CA LEU A 21 15.67 -1.93 19.81
C LEU A 21 16.26 -2.23 18.43
N GLY A 22 15.68 -3.16 17.67
CA GLY A 22 16.11 -3.50 16.32
C GLY A 22 15.55 -2.59 15.23
N SER A 23 14.54 -1.76 15.51
CA SER A 23 13.87 -0.96 14.47
C SER A 23 14.54 0.36 14.14
N ASN A 24 15.63 0.74 14.83
CA ASN A 24 16.11 2.13 14.79
C ASN A 24 17.53 2.39 14.27
N ASP A 25 18.30 1.39 13.85
CA ASP A 25 19.65 1.64 13.35
C ASP A 25 19.89 0.97 12.00
N THR A 26 19.46 1.63 10.91
CA THR A 26 20.12 1.47 9.60
C THR A 26 21.49 2.15 9.69
N SER A 27 22.44 1.51 10.36
CA SER A 27 23.81 2.01 10.44
C SER A 27 24.42 2.05 9.05
N LEU A 28 24.92 3.22 8.66
CA LEU A 28 25.60 3.43 7.38
C LEU A 28 26.80 2.50 7.22
N PRO A 29 27.13 2.07 5.98
CA PRO A 29 28.33 1.29 5.73
C PRO A 29 29.56 2.02 6.27
N ALA A 30 30.46 1.30 6.93
CA ALA A 30 31.67 1.85 7.56
C ALA A 30 32.63 2.58 6.59
N ASN A 31 32.41 2.47 5.28
CA ASN A 31 33.18 3.12 4.21
C ASN A 31 32.47 4.35 3.61
N PHE A 32 31.35 4.81 4.17
CA PHE A 32 30.71 6.03 3.69
C PHE A 32 31.61 7.23 4.04
N GLY A 33 31.92 8.06 3.04
CA GLY A 33 32.73 9.27 3.21
C GLY A 33 32.05 10.31 4.11
N ASP A 34 32.58 11.54 4.12
CA ASP A 34 31.99 12.63 4.90
C ASP A 34 30.54 12.91 4.44
N PRO A 35 29.52 12.71 5.30
CA PRO A 35 28.12 12.91 4.94
C PRO A 35 27.80 14.36 4.54
N GLN A 36 28.59 15.33 5.01
CA GLN A 36 28.42 16.73 4.61
C GLN A 36 28.79 16.94 3.13
N ASN A 37 29.91 16.36 2.68
CA ASN A 37 30.33 16.47 1.28
C ASN A 37 29.33 15.79 0.33
N TYR A 38 28.79 14.63 0.73
CA TYR A 38 27.73 13.97 -0.05
C TYR A 38 26.46 14.82 -0.12
N ALA A 39 26.03 15.37 1.02
CA ALA A 39 24.88 16.26 1.09
C ALA A 39 25.04 17.49 0.20
N GLU A 40 26.22 18.12 0.22
CA GLU A 40 26.54 19.27 -0.63
C GLU A 40 26.50 18.92 -2.12
N GLN A 41 27.06 17.78 -2.52
CA GLN A 41 27.00 17.30 -3.90
C GLN A 41 25.57 17.07 -4.37
N GLN A 42 24.74 16.41 -3.55
CA GLN A 42 23.34 16.13 -3.87
C GLN A 42 22.52 17.43 -3.97
N LEU A 43 22.76 18.40 -3.08
CA LEU A 43 22.12 19.72 -3.17
C LEU A 43 22.58 20.50 -4.40
N ALA A 44 23.87 20.48 -4.71
CA ALA A 44 24.41 21.13 -5.91
C ALA A 44 23.80 20.55 -7.19
N HIS A 45 23.66 19.24 -7.25
CA HIS A 45 22.99 18.55 -8.35
C HIS A 45 21.51 18.99 -8.47
N ASN A 46 20.75 18.94 -7.39
CA ASN A 46 19.34 19.35 -7.40
C ASN A 46 19.17 20.85 -7.79
N ARG A 47 20.07 21.73 -7.34
CA ARG A 47 20.10 23.14 -7.77
C ARG A 47 20.38 23.30 -9.25
N HIS A 48 21.30 22.51 -9.80
CA HIS A 48 21.63 22.53 -11.22
C HIS A 48 20.42 22.14 -12.08
N VAL A 49 19.80 20.99 -11.76
CA VAL A 49 18.62 20.47 -12.47
C VAL A 49 17.44 21.47 -12.37
N PHE A 50 17.22 22.06 -11.18
CA PHE A 50 16.23 23.12 -11.00
C PHE A 50 16.57 24.39 -11.81
N GLY A 51 17.85 24.72 -11.94
CA GLY A 51 18.34 25.82 -12.77
C GLY A 51 17.96 25.67 -14.25
N VAL A 52 18.04 24.45 -14.79
CA VAL A 52 17.64 24.16 -16.18
C VAL A 52 16.14 24.37 -16.40
N LEU A 53 15.29 23.94 -15.46
CA LEU A 53 13.85 24.23 -15.53
C LEU A 53 13.59 25.74 -15.55
N ASN A 54 14.42 26.54 -14.88
CA ASN A 54 14.23 27.98 -14.85
C ASN A 54 14.61 28.68 -16.17
N THR A 55 15.65 28.20 -16.85
CA THR A 55 16.21 28.83 -18.05
C THR A 55 15.58 28.36 -19.36
N THR A 56 14.99 27.17 -19.38
CA THR A 56 14.42 26.57 -20.60
C THR A 56 13.13 27.23 -21.06
N LYS A 57 12.92 27.22 -22.38
CA LYS A 57 11.76 27.75 -23.10
C LYS A 57 11.08 26.66 -23.92
N TYR A 58 9.86 26.96 -24.36
CA TYR A 58 9.10 26.08 -25.22
C TYR A 58 9.87 25.82 -26.53
N GLY A 59 10.09 24.55 -26.86
CA GLY A 59 10.80 24.12 -28.06
C GLY A 59 12.32 23.95 -27.89
N ASP A 60 12.89 24.22 -26.72
CA ASP A 60 14.31 23.97 -26.45
C ASP A 60 14.66 22.47 -26.46
N PHE A 61 13.68 21.60 -26.23
CA PHE A 61 13.82 20.16 -26.38
C PHE A 61 13.08 19.66 -27.62
N ALA A 62 13.83 19.38 -28.68
CA ALA A 62 13.34 18.92 -29.98
C ALA A 62 14.33 17.94 -30.62
N PRO A 63 14.44 16.71 -30.08
CA PRO A 63 15.43 15.73 -30.53
C PRO A 63 15.21 15.19 -31.95
N GLN A 64 14.00 15.34 -32.51
CA GLN A 64 13.61 14.76 -33.80
C GLN A 64 13.83 15.69 -35.02
N LYS A 65 14.10 16.99 -34.81
CA LYS A 65 14.32 17.93 -35.93
C LYS A 65 15.69 17.67 -36.55
N SER A 66 15.73 16.95 -37.69
CA SER A 66 16.96 16.45 -38.32
C SER A 66 18.01 17.53 -38.63
N GLU A 67 17.61 18.78 -38.83
CA GLU A 67 18.51 19.90 -39.13
C GLU A 67 18.96 20.68 -37.88
N ASN A 68 18.22 20.60 -36.77
CA ASN A 68 18.46 21.35 -35.53
C ASN A 68 17.97 20.55 -34.31
N ALA A 69 18.54 19.37 -34.08
CA ALA A 69 18.15 18.54 -32.93
C ALA A 69 18.63 19.21 -31.64
N SER A 70 17.70 19.59 -30.78
CA SER A 70 17.99 20.30 -29.53
C SER A 70 17.72 19.39 -28.32
N TYR A 71 18.70 19.35 -27.43
CA TYR A 71 18.73 18.50 -26.24
C TYR A 71 18.92 19.35 -24.99
N LEU A 72 18.53 18.81 -23.84
CA LEU A 72 18.67 19.50 -22.56
C LEU A 72 19.87 18.95 -21.80
N ASN A 73 20.55 19.81 -21.06
CA ASN A 73 21.61 19.39 -20.13
C ASN A 73 20.99 18.82 -18.84
N LEU A 74 20.27 17.71 -18.97
CA LEU A 74 19.58 16.99 -17.90
C LEU A 74 19.76 15.49 -18.12
N THR A 75 20.01 14.71 -17.07
CA THR A 75 20.14 13.25 -17.21
C THR A 75 18.84 12.65 -17.74
N GLY A 76 18.97 11.88 -18.81
CA GLY A 76 17.86 11.32 -19.59
C GLY A 76 17.52 12.11 -20.85
N PHE A 77 18.04 13.33 -20.99
CA PHE A 77 17.70 14.26 -22.07
C PHE A 77 18.89 14.69 -22.90
N LYS A 78 20.08 14.16 -22.64
CA LYS A 78 21.27 14.39 -23.46
C LYS A 78 21.36 13.38 -24.59
N VAL A 79 22.13 13.72 -25.62
CA VAL A 79 22.45 12.80 -26.73
C VAL A 79 23.22 11.58 -26.24
N GLU A 80 24.15 11.79 -25.31
CA GLU A 80 25.03 10.75 -24.76
C GLU A 80 24.28 9.71 -23.92
N ASP A 81 23.10 10.04 -23.39
CA ASP A 81 22.32 9.16 -22.53
C ASP A 81 21.64 8.03 -23.33
N GLY A 82 21.47 8.16 -24.65
CA GLY A 82 20.99 7.07 -25.52
C GLY A 82 19.47 6.80 -25.50
N TYR A 83 18.66 7.67 -24.89
CA TYR A 83 17.20 7.55 -24.87
C TYR A 83 16.57 7.72 -26.26
N ARG A 84 15.53 6.93 -26.54
CA ARG A 84 14.84 6.86 -27.84
C ARG A 84 13.72 7.87 -27.96
N TRP A 85 14.08 9.11 -28.25
CA TRP A 85 13.11 10.20 -28.42
C TRP A 85 12.41 10.25 -29.80
N GLU A 86 12.68 9.29 -30.69
CA GLU A 86 12.14 9.23 -32.08
C GLU A 86 10.61 9.26 -32.16
N ARG A 87 9.92 8.82 -31.10
CA ARG A 87 8.45 8.72 -31.04
C ARG A 87 7.79 9.83 -30.22
N LEU A 88 8.56 10.82 -29.78
CA LEU A 88 8.04 11.92 -28.97
C LEU A 88 7.01 12.75 -29.74
N ASP A 89 7.24 13.03 -31.03
CA ASP A 89 6.28 13.79 -31.83
C ASP A 89 4.98 12.98 -32.06
N ALA A 90 5.10 11.66 -32.24
CA ALA A 90 3.94 10.77 -32.33
C ALA A 90 3.12 10.72 -31.02
N PHE A 91 3.80 10.75 -29.86
CA PHE A 91 3.16 10.88 -28.56
C PHE A 91 2.42 12.22 -28.42
N LYS A 92 3.05 13.33 -28.80
CA LYS A 92 2.43 14.67 -28.77
C LYS A 92 1.22 14.75 -29.70
N GLU A 93 1.34 14.27 -30.94
CA GLU A 93 0.24 14.26 -31.91
C GLU A 93 -0.94 13.41 -31.42
N ARG A 94 -0.66 12.22 -30.86
CA ARG A 94 -1.72 11.35 -30.34
C ARG A 94 -2.38 11.94 -29.09
N SER A 95 -1.62 12.59 -28.22
CA SER A 95 -2.14 13.31 -27.04
C SER A 95 -3.11 14.42 -27.47
N ASP A 96 -2.75 15.21 -28.48
CA ASP A 96 -3.63 16.24 -29.04
C ASP A 96 -4.90 15.65 -29.68
N LYS A 97 -4.79 14.50 -30.38
CA LYS A 97 -5.96 13.78 -30.90
C LYS A 97 -6.92 13.34 -29.79
N LEU A 98 -6.42 12.79 -28.68
CA LEU A 98 -7.25 12.39 -27.52
C LEU A 98 -7.94 13.60 -26.90
N ARG A 99 -7.22 14.72 -26.77
CA ARG A 99 -7.76 15.99 -26.28
C ARG A 99 -8.87 16.53 -27.18
N LYS A 100 -8.64 16.59 -28.50
CA LYS A 100 -9.63 17.02 -29.50
C LYS A 100 -10.86 16.11 -29.53
N TRP A 101 -10.65 14.80 -29.35
CA TRP A 101 -11.72 13.81 -29.29
C TRP A 101 -12.63 14.04 -28.08
N ALA A 102 -12.06 14.22 -26.89
CA ALA A 102 -12.83 14.50 -25.67
C ALA A 102 -13.68 15.78 -25.82
N ARG A 103 -13.16 16.82 -26.50
CA ARG A 103 -13.90 18.05 -26.80
C ARG A 103 -15.01 17.88 -27.86
N GLY A 104 -15.08 16.73 -28.55
CA GLY A 104 -16.02 16.48 -29.64
C GLY A 104 -15.71 17.27 -30.92
N VAL A 105 -14.44 17.67 -31.12
CA VAL A 105 -13.99 18.52 -32.24
C VAL A 105 -13.51 17.69 -33.44
N VAL A 106 -13.28 16.38 -33.26
CA VAL A 106 -12.79 15.49 -34.31
C VAL A 106 -13.80 15.39 -35.46
N GLY A 107 -13.37 15.79 -36.66
CA GLY A 107 -14.18 15.75 -37.89
C GLY A 107 -14.94 17.04 -38.24
N ARG A 108 -14.77 18.13 -37.48
CA ARG A 108 -15.31 19.46 -37.86
C ARG A 108 -14.22 20.33 -38.51
N PRO A 109 -14.48 21.02 -39.64
CA PRO A 109 -13.52 21.90 -40.27
C PRO A 109 -13.18 23.11 -39.39
N GLU A 110 -11.93 23.58 -39.45
CA GLU A 110 -11.37 24.62 -38.58
C GLU A 110 -12.17 25.95 -38.57
N HIS A 111 -12.87 26.24 -39.67
CA HIS A 111 -13.71 27.45 -39.82
C HIS A 111 -15.02 27.42 -39.02
N ASN A 112 -15.43 26.26 -38.49
CA ASN A 112 -16.61 26.12 -37.61
C ASN A 112 -16.23 26.07 -36.12
N LEU A 113 -15.05 26.58 -35.74
CA LEU A 113 -14.61 26.68 -34.34
C LEU A 113 -15.18 27.88 -33.57
N GLU A 114 -15.94 28.78 -34.21
CA GLU A 114 -16.80 29.73 -33.49
C GLU A 114 -17.84 28.94 -32.68
N GLY A 115 -17.58 28.77 -31.39
CA GLY A 115 -18.39 27.96 -30.48
C GLY A 115 -17.83 26.58 -30.13
N VAL A 116 -16.54 26.29 -30.38
CA VAL A 116 -15.87 25.16 -29.72
C VAL A 116 -15.68 25.49 -28.23
N ILE A 117 -16.64 25.01 -27.46
CA ILE A 117 -16.79 25.24 -26.02
C ILE A 117 -15.85 24.29 -25.26
N GLY A 118 -15.23 24.80 -24.19
CA GLY A 118 -14.36 24.03 -23.31
C GLY A 118 -15.07 22.84 -22.65
N LEU A 119 -14.29 21.93 -22.07
CA LEU A 119 -14.82 20.78 -21.30
C LEU A 119 -15.34 21.18 -19.91
N GLU A 120 -15.21 22.46 -19.56
CA GLU A 120 -15.61 23.02 -18.29
C GLU A 120 -17.08 22.71 -17.95
N GLY A 121 -17.30 22.15 -16.75
CA GLY A 121 -18.63 21.74 -16.29
C GLY A 121 -19.17 20.44 -16.90
N ARG A 122 -18.38 19.74 -17.72
CA ARG A 122 -18.73 18.43 -18.29
C ARG A 122 -17.81 17.30 -17.85
N ILE A 123 -16.72 17.63 -17.17
CA ILE A 123 -15.71 16.71 -16.63
C ILE A 123 -15.55 16.95 -15.13
N TYR A 124 -15.05 15.94 -14.41
CA TYR A 124 -14.62 16.12 -13.03
C TYR A 124 -13.42 17.07 -12.95
N THR A 125 -13.49 18.09 -12.08
CA THR A 125 -12.37 19.01 -11.84
C THR A 125 -11.38 18.45 -10.83
N ASN A 126 -11.85 17.56 -9.95
CA ASN A 126 -11.04 16.81 -9.02
C ASN A 126 -11.04 15.34 -9.43
N VAL A 127 -9.98 14.96 -10.11
CA VAL A 127 -9.69 13.57 -10.45
C VAL A 127 -9.07 12.97 -9.19
N THR A 128 -9.77 12.06 -8.53
CA THR A 128 -9.30 11.33 -7.34
C THR A 128 -9.82 9.91 -7.41
N GLY A 129 -8.96 8.93 -7.18
CA GLY A 129 -9.34 7.51 -7.13
C GLY A 129 -8.70 6.67 -8.20
N VAL A 130 -9.29 5.50 -8.37
CA VAL A 130 -8.64 4.35 -9.00
C VAL A 130 -9.35 4.03 -10.30
N VAL A 131 -8.62 4.09 -11.41
CA VAL A 131 -9.12 3.73 -12.76
C VAL A 131 -8.44 2.47 -13.26
N LYS A 132 -9.20 1.60 -13.92
CA LYS A 132 -8.72 0.34 -14.49
C LYS A 132 -9.20 0.18 -15.92
N GLY A 133 -8.39 -0.46 -16.76
CA GLY A 133 -8.76 -0.76 -18.13
C GLY A 133 -7.69 -1.56 -18.85
N LYS A 134 -7.98 -1.91 -20.10
CA LYS A 134 -7.08 -2.68 -20.95
C LYS A 134 -6.21 -1.74 -21.78
N TRP A 135 -5.00 -2.19 -22.07
CA TRP A 135 -4.01 -1.45 -22.86
C TRP A 135 -3.76 -2.15 -24.20
N ALA A 136 -3.37 -1.38 -25.20
CA ALA A 136 -2.92 -1.85 -26.49
C ALA A 136 -1.60 -1.18 -26.85
N ARG A 137 -0.70 -1.90 -27.53
CA ARG A 137 0.52 -1.29 -28.08
C ARG A 137 0.13 -0.33 -29.20
N TYR A 138 0.59 0.91 -29.09
CA TYR A 138 0.43 1.90 -30.14
C TYR A 138 1.60 1.75 -31.12
N MET A 139 1.31 1.46 -32.39
CA MET A 139 2.34 1.22 -33.42
C MET A 139 2.71 2.48 -34.21
N GLY A 140 2.04 3.61 -33.97
CA GLY A 140 2.29 4.85 -34.70
C GLY A 140 3.68 5.44 -34.39
N GLY A 141 4.34 5.96 -35.42
CA GLY A 141 5.67 6.59 -35.31
C GLY A 141 6.85 5.61 -35.26
N LEU A 142 6.63 4.30 -35.46
CA LEU A 142 7.72 3.33 -35.59
C LEU A 142 8.34 3.38 -36.98
N VAL A 143 9.68 3.54 -37.04
CA VAL A 143 10.47 3.32 -38.25
C VAL A 143 10.67 1.80 -38.38
N ASP A 144 10.29 1.21 -39.52
CA ASP A 144 10.33 -0.24 -39.84
C ASP A 144 9.29 -1.15 -39.15
N GLY A 145 8.31 -0.58 -38.42
CA GLY A 145 7.22 -1.35 -37.81
C GLY A 145 7.63 -2.30 -36.68
N LYS A 146 8.88 -2.23 -36.22
CA LYS A 146 9.40 -3.01 -35.09
C LYS A 146 9.82 -2.08 -33.96
N GLU A 147 9.43 -2.43 -32.74
CA GLU A 147 9.94 -1.79 -31.53
C GLU A 147 11.43 -2.15 -31.40
N ARG A 148 12.30 -1.13 -31.43
CA ARG A 148 13.72 -1.32 -31.21
C ARG A 148 13.98 -1.25 -29.70
N ARG A 149 14.43 -2.36 -29.11
CA ARG A 149 14.92 -2.37 -27.73
C ARG A 149 16.26 -1.62 -27.68
N GLY A 150 16.37 -0.61 -26.81
CA GLY A 150 17.63 0.07 -26.54
C GLY A 150 18.34 -0.60 -25.38
N GLY A 151 19.68 -0.65 -25.41
CA GLY A 151 20.46 -0.92 -24.22
C GLY A 151 21.04 0.41 -23.74
N LEU A 152 20.62 0.89 -22.57
CA LEU A 152 21.20 2.09 -21.97
C LEU A 152 22.49 1.74 -21.21
N ASN A 153 23.47 2.63 -21.26
CA ASN A 153 24.66 2.51 -20.43
C ASN A 153 24.40 3.12 -19.05
N LEU A 154 23.77 2.36 -18.16
CA LEU A 154 23.37 2.80 -16.81
C LEU A 154 24.54 3.33 -15.97
N SER A 155 25.74 2.77 -16.15
CA SER A 155 26.95 3.22 -15.44
C SER A 155 27.45 4.59 -15.90
N ALA A 156 27.17 4.96 -17.16
CA ALA A 156 27.49 6.29 -17.68
C ALA A 156 26.44 7.33 -17.29
N ILE A 157 25.16 6.94 -17.26
CA ILE A 157 24.03 7.83 -16.95
C ILE A 157 24.01 8.22 -15.46
N ALA A 158 24.21 7.25 -14.57
CA ALA A 158 24.20 7.47 -13.11
C ALA A 158 25.48 6.90 -12.47
N PRO A 159 26.62 7.60 -12.59
CA PRO A 159 27.87 7.16 -12.00
C PRO A 159 27.78 7.21 -10.47
N GLY A 160 28.00 6.08 -9.80
CA GLY A 160 27.93 5.95 -8.34
C GLY A 160 26.77 5.11 -7.83
N ILE A 161 25.84 4.73 -8.70
CA ILE A 161 24.80 3.75 -8.39
C ILE A 161 25.30 2.37 -8.78
N GLY A 162 25.47 1.50 -7.80
CA GLY A 162 25.56 0.07 -8.09
C GLY A 162 24.18 -0.40 -8.49
N TRP A 163 23.98 -0.79 -9.75
CA TRP A 163 22.72 -1.38 -10.21
C TRP A 163 22.72 -2.89 -9.97
N ALA A 164 21.57 -3.47 -9.57
CA ALA A 164 21.39 -4.91 -9.35
C ALA A 164 21.75 -5.73 -10.58
N VAL A 165 21.46 -5.18 -11.75
CA VAL A 165 21.70 -5.79 -13.04
C VAL A 165 22.50 -4.80 -13.88
N ARG A 166 23.63 -5.26 -14.43
CA ARG A 166 24.50 -4.44 -15.29
C ARG A 166 23.93 -4.28 -16.71
N ASP A 167 23.12 -5.24 -17.14
CA ASP A 167 22.46 -5.28 -18.45
C ASP A 167 20.94 -5.21 -18.30
N GLU A 168 20.34 -4.14 -18.81
CA GLU A 168 18.89 -3.88 -18.78
C GLU A 168 18.06 -4.95 -19.53
N GLU A 169 18.70 -5.69 -20.44
CA GLU A 169 18.07 -6.75 -21.23
C GLU A 169 17.44 -7.85 -20.37
N LEU A 170 18.02 -8.14 -19.19
CA LEU A 170 17.47 -9.11 -18.24
C LEU A 170 16.29 -8.55 -17.42
N ALA A 171 16.29 -7.25 -17.13
CA ALA A 171 15.22 -6.59 -16.36
C ALA A 171 13.99 -6.32 -17.25
N VAL A 172 14.21 -5.89 -18.50
CA VAL A 172 13.18 -5.68 -19.51
C VAL A 172 12.65 -7.01 -20.05
N ALA A 173 13.43 -8.09 -20.07
CA ALA A 173 12.91 -9.44 -20.31
C ALA A 173 11.84 -9.83 -19.28
N ALA A 174 12.05 -9.53 -18.00
CA ALA A 174 11.04 -9.78 -16.97
C ALA A 174 9.76 -8.93 -17.14
N GLU A 175 9.87 -7.73 -17.74
CA GLU A 175 8.74 -6.82 -17.97
C GLU A 175 8.08 -6.96 -19.36
N GLY A 176 8.76 -7.56 -20.35
CA GLY A 176 8.35 -7.52 -21.75
C GLY A 176 8.56 -8.79 -22.59
N GLU A 177 9.23 -9.84 -22.11
CA GLU A 177 9.44 -11.07 -22.90
C GLU A 177 8.30 -12.08 -22.91
N SER A 178 7.27 -11.96 -22.06
CA SER A 178 6.12 -12.86 -22.16
C SER A 178 5.13 -12.51 -23.29
N SER A 179 5.24 -11.31 -23.88
CA SER A 179 4.32 -10.81 -24.92
C SER A 179 4.75 -11.12 -26.38
N ALA A 180 5.87 -11.83 -26.59
CA ALA A 180 6.44 -12.06 -27.93
C ALA A 180 5.99 -13.35 -28.65
N ARG A 181 4.95 -14.05 -28.17
CA ARG A 181 4.30 -15.15 -28.91
C ARG A 181 2.80 -14.90 -29.05
N ALA A 182 2.44 -14.10 -30.05
CA ALA A 182 1.12 -14.18 -30.66
C ALA A 182 1.29 -14.96 -31.97
N ASP A 183 1.16 -16.29 -31.90
CA ASP A 183 0.73 -17.06 -33.06
C ASP A 183 -0.22 -18.18 -32.61
N GLU A 184 -1.38 -18.16 -33.25
CA GLU A 184 -2.53 -19.08 -33.33
C GLU A 184 -2.89 -20.04 -32.17
N GLY A 185 -4.13 -19.91 -31.69
CA GLY A 185 -4.89 -21.03 -31.11
C GLY A 185 -5.77 -20.69 -29.91
N LEU A 186 -7.09 -20.64 -30.12
CA LEU A 186 -8.05 -20.87 -29.04
C LEU A 186 -7.98 -22.37 -28.66
N PRO A 187 -8.06 -22.76 -27.37
CA PRO A 187 -9.37 -23.07 -26.80
C PRO A 187 -9.56 -22.77 -25.30
N LYS A 188 -10.84 -22.75 -24.92
CA LYS A 188 -11.43 -22.65 -23.57
C LYS A 188 -10.83 -23.59 -22.52
N ALA A 189 -10.62 -23.10 -21.29
CA ALA A 189 -10.78 -23.88 -20.07
C ALA A 189 -11.00 -23.01 -18.80
N VAL A 190 -12.27 -22.90 -18.39
CA VAL A 190 -12.79 -23.08 -17.02
C VAL A 190 -12.00 -22.49 -15.84
N GLU A 191 -12.52 -21.37 -15.34
CA GLU A 191 -13.03 -21.20 -13.97
C GLU A 191 -12.29 -21.93 -12.83
N LYS A 192 -11.44 -21.16 -12.13
CA LYS A 192 -11.38 -20.99 -10.65
C LYS A 192 -9.98 -20.48 -10.32
N ILE A 193 -9.88 -19.31 -9.69
CA ILE A 193 -9.04 -19.04 -8.51
C ILE A 193 -9.40 -17.64 -8.00
N GLN A 194 -9.35 -17.52 -6.68
CA GLN A 194 -9.99 -16.54 -5.83
C GLN A 194 -9.70 -15.08 -6.15
N LYS A 195 -10.77 -14.28 -5.95
CA LYS A 195 -10.75 -12.86 -5.60
C LYS A 195 -9.57 -12.51 -4.69
N LYS A 196 -8.51 -11.92 -5.25
CA LYS A 196 -7.58 -11.08 -4.52
C LYS A 196 -7.65 -9.72 -5.19
N ALA A 197 -8.36 -8.79 -4.54
CA ALA A 197 -8.47 -7.42 -4.98
C ALA A 197 -7.10 -6.77 -4.85
N ILE A 198 -6.38 -6.68 -5.97
CA ILE A 198 -5.12 -5.97 -6.09
C ILE A 198 -5.41 -4.66 -6.82
N SER A 199 -4.93 -3.59 -6.21
CA SER A 199 -5.35 -2.21 -6.37
C SER A 199 -4.63 -1.53 -7.54
N ASP A 200 -5.01 -1.85 -8.78
CA ASP A 200 -4.54 -1.03 -9.91
C ASP A 200 -5.25 0.32 -9.87
N GLY A 201 -4.55 1.40 -9.56
CA GLY A 201 -5.10 2.73 -9.69
C GLY A 201 -4.10 3.80 -9.33
N ILE A 202 -4.35 4.99 -9.87
CA ILE A 202 -3.68 6.24 -9.53
C ILE A 202 -3.93 6.53 -8.05
N GLU A 203 -3.05 6.03 -7.19
CA GLU A 203 -3.17 6.19 -5.75
C GLU A 203 -2.57 7.54 -5.36
N LYS A 204 -3.47 8.45 -4.97
CA LYS A 204 -3.23 9.74 -4.32
C LYS A 204 -2.84 10.92 -5.24
N ILE A 205 -3.86 11.68 -5.61
CA ILE A 205 -3.76 12.99 -6.26
C ILE A 205 -3.66 14.06 -5.16
N ASP A 206 -2.43 14.33 -4.70
CA ASP A 206 -2.17 15.45 -3.80
C ASP A 206 -2.22 16.76 -4.60
N VAL A 207 -3.35 17.47 -4.49
CA VAL A 207 -3.58 18.77 -5.14
C VAL A 207 -2.88 19.88 -4.36
N GLY A 208 -1.66 20.20 -4.77
CA GLY A 208 -0.89 21.33 -4.28
C GLY A 208 -0.98 22.55 -5.21
N ILE A 209 -1.41 23.68 -4.62
CA ILE A 209 -1.31 25.08 -5.06
C ILE A 209 -1.80 25.41 -6.49
N GLY A 210 -2.98 26.03 -6.57
CA GLY A 210 -3.39 26.81 -7.74
C GLY A 210 -2.71 28.19 -7.77
N ALA A 211 -2.11 28.54 -8.90
CA ALA A 211 -1.82 29.90 -9.35
C ALA A 211 -1.93 29.87 -10.89
N ASN A 212 -2.35 30.89 -11.65
CA ASN A 212 -2.34 32.35 -11.46
C ASN A 212 -3.49 32.99 -12.29
N PRO A 213 -4.17 34.05 -11.80
CA PRO A 213 -5.22 34.80 -12.52
C PRO A 213 -4.77 35.57 -13.78
N ALA A 214 -3.50 35.54 -14.18
CA ALA A 214 -2.99 36.31 -15.32
C ALA A 214 -3.34 35.72 -16.71
N THR A 215 -3.49 34.39 -16.83
CA THR A 215 -3.82 33.70 -18.10
C THR A 215 -5.21 33.07 -18.14
N GLY A 216 -5.92 33.06 -17.01
CA GLY A 216 -7.20 32.36 -16.86
C GLY A 216 -7.12 30.83 -16.89
N ILE A 217 -5.92 30.24 -17.02
CA ILE A 217 -5.71 28.79 -17.06
C ILE A 217 -5.41 28.28 -15.64
N HIS A 218 -6.30 27.47 -15.09
CA HIS A 218 -6.08 26.80 -13.81
C HIS A 218 -5.23 25.54 -14.00
N VAL A 219 -4.13 25.42 -13.24
CA VAL A 219 -3.25 24.23 -13.23
C VAL A 219 -2.98 23.80 -11.79
N ARG A 220 -2.83 22.49 -11.59
CA ARG A 220 -2.59 21.86 -10.28
C ARG A 220 -1.49 20.81 -10.39
N GLU A 221 -0.68 20.66 -9.35
CA GLU A 221 0.20 19.50 -9.19
C GLU A 221 -0.63 18.23 -8.95
N ILE A 222 -0.17 17.13 -9.53
CA ILE A 222 -0.76 15.79 -9.38
C ILE A 222 0.34 14.75 -9.22
N THR A 223 0.10 13.77 -8.36
CA THR A 223 0.92 12.56 -8.23
C THR A 223 0.04 11.35 -8.51
N ALA A 224 0.62 10.30 -9.07
CA ALA A 224 -0.10 9.10 -9.44
C ALA A 224 0.78 7.87 -9.33
N SER A 225 0.24 6.76 -8.84
CA SER A 225 0.85 5.43 -9.05
C SER A 225 0.28 4.78 -10.30
N LEU A 226 1.13 4.19 -11.12
CA LEU A 226 0.76 3.42 -12.30
C LEU A 226 1.22 1.98 -12.08
N THR A 227 0.29 1.04 -12.20
CA THR A 227 0.61 -0.39 -12.21
C THR A 227 0.38 -0.93 -13.62
N VAL A 228 1.43 -1.48 -14.23
CA VAL A 228 1.33 -2.16 -15.52
C VAL A 228 1.52 -3.66 -15.29
N GLN A 229 0.54 -4.44 -15.73
CA GLN A 229 0.54 -5.90 -15.61
C GLN A 229 0.35 -6.53 -17.00
N ASP A 230 1.18 -7.51 -17.32
CA ASP A 230 1.02 -8.33 -18.52
C ASP A 230 0.06 -9.51 -18.23
N GLU A 231 -0.88 -9.78 -19.14
CA GLU A 231 -1.89 -10.85 -18.96
C GLU A 231 -1.25 -12.25 -18.89
N SER A 232 -0.05 -12.42 -19.45
CA SER A 232 0.70 -13.68 -19.41
C SER A 232 1.54 -13.86 -18.15
N SER A 233 1.70 -12.83 -17.33
CA SER A 233 2.48 -12.90 -16.09
C SER A 233 1.58 -13.17 -14.89
N SER A 234 1.95 -14.14 -14.06
CA SER A 234 1.23 -14.44 -12.81
C SER A 234 1.61 -13.52 -11.64
N GLY A 235 2.49 -12.52 -11.88
CA GLY A 235 2.93 -11.55 -10.87
C GLY A 235 1.99 -10.36 -10.73
N ASP A 236 2.14 -9.59 -9.65
CA ASP A 236 1.27 -8.47 -9.26
C ASP A 236 1.48 -7.18 -10.11
N GLY A 237 2.20 -7.27 -11.23
CA GLY A 237 2.60 -6.13 -12.06
C GLY A 237 3.69 -5.28 -11.41
N TYR A 238 4.16 -4.27 -12.14
CA TYR A 238 5.13 -3.29 -11.63
C TYR A 238 4.44 -1.97 -11.32
N GLU A 239 4.57 -1.50 -10.07
CA GLU A 239 4.04 -0.22 -9.60
C GLU A 239 5.13 0.86 -9.65
N MET A 240 4.83 1.97 -10.34
CA MET A 240 5.70 3.13 -10.42
C MET A 240 4.97 4.38 -9.95
N ARG A 241 5.72 5.30 -9.33
CA ARG A 241 5.19 6.61 -8.92
C ARG A 241 5.55 7.65 -9.97
N MET A 242 4.55 8.40 -10.42
CA MET A 242 4.65 9.45 -11.41
C MET A 242 4.23 10.79 -10.81
N HIS A 243 4.86 11.86 -11.25
CA HIS A 243 4.59 13.23 -10.82
C HIS A 243 4.27 14.11 -12.03
N GLY A 244 3.44 15.12 -11.85
CA GLY A 244 3.15 16.06 -12.92
C GLY A 244 2.05 17.06 -12.64
N VAL A 245 1.32 17.42 -13.70
CA VAL A 245 0.34 18.52 -13.68
C VAL A 245 -1.00 18.10 -14.28
N HIS A 246 -2.06 18.73 -13.79
CA HIS A 246 -3.44 18.56 -14.26
C HIS A 246 -4.05 19.93 -14.57
N TRP A 247 -4.71 20.03 -15.73
CA TRP A 247 -5.48 21.20 -16.19
C TRP A 247 -6.97 20.97 -15.97
N PRO A 248 -7.60 21.43 -14.86
CA PRO A 248 -8.97 21.05 -14.49
C PRO A 248 -10.04 21.53 -15.47
N ASN A 249 -9.81 22.64 -16.17
CA ASN A 249 -10.78 23.19 -17.13
C ASN A 249 -10.83 22.37 -18.43
N GLU A 250 -9.71 21.72 -18.78
CA GLU A 250 -9.58 20.93 -20.01
C GLU A 250 -9.61 19.42 -19.77
N GLY A 251 -9.33 18.98 -18.54
CA GLY A 251 -9.23 17.56 -18.18
C GLY A 251 -7.94 16.88 -18.65
N GLY A 252 -6.95 17.66 -19.11
CA GLY A 252 -5.65 17.12 -19.49
C GLY A 252 -4.78 16.85 -18.26
N ILE A 253 -4.09 15.73 -18.24
CA ILE A 253 -3.17 15.31 -17.18
C ILE A 253 -1.87 14.89 -17.87
N LEU A 254 -0.76 15.42 -17.40
CA LEU A 254 0.58 15.05 -17.87
C LEU A 254 1.42 14.60 -16.67
N LEU A 255 1.96 13.40 -16.77
CA LEU A 255 2.68 12.71 -15.71
C LEU A 255 3.98 12.14 -16.26
N THR A 256 5.01 12.07 -15.42
CA THR A 256 6.30 11.46 -15.75
C THR A 256 6.87 10.74 -14.54
N THR A 257 7.59 9.66 -14.78
CA THR A 257 8.45 9.06 -13.77
C THR A 257 9.66 9.95 -13.47
N THR A 258 10.30 9.75 -12.32
CA THR A 258 11.57 10.39 -11.99
C THR A 258 12.39 9.39 -11.20
N SER A 259 13.60 9.12 -11.67
CA SER A 259 14.56 8.20 -11.10
C SER A 259 15.97 8.78 -11.24
N ASP A 260 16.97 8.10 -10.68
CA ASP A 260 18.35 8.53 -10.82
C ASP A 260 18.88 8.43 -12.26
N LYS A 261 18.25 7.62 -13.12
CA LYS A 261 18.57 7.55 -14.55
C LYS A 261 17.78 8.54 -15.41
N PHE A 262 16.70 9.12 -14.88
CA PHE A 262 15.77 9.94 -15.65
C PHE A 262 15.11 11.07 -14.84
N PHE A 263 15.45 12.34 -15.15
CA PHE A 263 14.88 13.51 -14.49
C PHE A 263 13.60 14.03 -15.16
N GLY A 264 12.62 13.15 -15.33
CA GLY A 264 11.37 13.47 -16.01
C GLY A 264 10.63 14.68 -15.41
N ALA A 265 10.53 14.79 -14.08
CA ALA A 265 9.75 15.85 -13.43
C ALA A 265 10.25 17.26 -13.76
N PHE A 266 11.55 17.43 -13.98
CA PHE A 266 12.14 18.73 -14.33
C PHE A 266 12.00 19.06 -15.82
N ALA A 267 11.89 18.05 -16.68
CA ALA A 267 11.66 18.22 -18.11
C ALA A 267 10.18 18.17 -18.50
N LEU A 268 9.28 17.88 -17.56
CA LEU A 268 7.85 17.67 -17.80
C LEU A 268 7.17 18.72 -18.70
N PRO A 269 7.42 20.04 -18.55
CA PRO A 269 6.81 21.03 -19.43
C PRO A 269 7.09 20.81 -20.92
N HIS A 270 8.23 20.23 -21.28
CA HIS A 270 8.64 19.98 -22.67
C HIS A 270 7.82 18.88 -23.37
N PHE A 271 7.07 18.06 -22.62
CA PHE A 271 6.18 17.04 -23.17
C PHE A 271 4.81 17.59 -23.56
N THR A 272 4.52 18.86 -23.23
CA THR A 272 3.29 19.53 -23.65
C THR A 272 3.24 19.74 -25.17
N THR A 273 2.03 19.82 -25.71
CA THR A 273 1.78 20.06 -27.14
C THR A 273 1.68 21.54 -27.48
N ASP A 274 1.28 22.37 -26.52
CA ASP A 274 0.95 23.78 -26.72
C ASP A 274 1.84 24.67 -25.85
N GLN A 275 2.13 25.88 -26.35
CA GLN A 275 2.95 26.85 -25.63
C GLN A 275 2.29 27.33 -24.32
N ASP A 276 0.96 27.47 -24.29
CA ASP A 276 0.25 27.88 -23.07
C ASP A 276 0.30 26.78 -21.99
N HIS A 277 0.22 25.51 -22.39
CA HIS A 277 0.43 24.37 -21.49
C HIS A 277 1.87 24.29 -21.02
N PHE A 278 2.85 24.63 -21.84
CA PHE A 278 4.25 24.76 -21.41
C PHE A 278 4.42 25.83 -20.34
N ILE A 279 3.93 27.06 -20.57
CA ILE A 279 4.11 28.18 -19.63
C ILE A 279 3.43 27.86 -18.29
N SER A 280 2.19 27.36 -18.35
CA SER A 280 1.39 27.08 -17.15
C SER A 280 1.93 25.89 -16.35
N SER A 281 2.39 24.82 -17.01
CA SER A 281 3.05 23.69 -16.32
C SER A 281 4.42 24.08 -15.75
N ALA A 282 5.21 24.88 -16.47
CA ALA A 282 6.50 25.36 -16.00
C ALA A 282 6.35 26.25 -14.75
N GLU A 283 5.35 27.12 -14.69
CA GLU A 283 5.09 27.96 -13.51
C GLU A 283 4.80 27.11 -12.27
N VAL A 284 3.90 26.12 -12.39
CA VAL A 284 3.57 25.20 -11.29
C VAL A 284 4.78 24.38 -10.88
N MET A 285 5.50 23.77 -11.83
CA MET A 285 6.67 22.94 -11.52
C MET A 285 7.81 23.75 -10.90
N LYS A 286 8.07 24.99 -11.36
CA LYS A 286 9.05 25.90 -10.71
C LYS A 286 8.69 26.17 -9.26
N LYS A 287 7.40 26.43 -8.96
CA LYS A 287 6.93 26.69 -7.60
C LYS A 287 7.00 25.46 -6.70
N THR A 288 6.49 24.32 -7.19
CA THR A 288 6.49 23.05 -6.47
C THR A 288 7.91 22.57 -6.20
N LEU A 289 8.72 22.42 -7.25
CA LEU A 289 10.08 21.89 -7.12
C LEU A 289 10.98 22.86 -6.36
N GLY A 290 10.79 24.17 -6.50
CA GLY A 290 11.50 25.17 -5.69
C GLY A 290 11.15 25.08 -4.21
N THR A 291 9.88 24.83 -3.86
CA THR A 291 9.46 24.62 -2.47
C THR A 291 10.03 23.32 -1.91
N ARG A 292 10.03 22.23 -2.71
CA ARG A 292 10.64 20.95 -2.32
C ARG A 292 12.15 21.09 -2.13
N LEU A 293 12.84 21.79 -3.02
CA LEU A 293 14.27 22.06 -2.93
C LEU A 293 14.61 22.86 -1.67
N ARG A 294 13.86 23.92 -1.35
CA ARG A 294 14.09 24.70 -0.13
C ARG A 294 13.92 23.86 1.13
N LYS A 295 12.86 23.04 1.19
CA LYS A 295 12.66 22.09 2.32
C LYS A 295 13.81 21.09 2.42
N LEU A 296 14.29 20.60 1.27
CA LEU A 296 15.43 19.69 1.21
C LEU A 296 16.70 20.35 1.76
N GLU A 297 16.97 21.60 1.36
CA GLU A 297 18.10 22.39 1.88
C GLU A 297 18.00 22.67 3.39
N GLU A 298 16.81 23.00 3.88
CA GLU A 298 16.55 23.19 5.31
C GLU A 298 16.79 21.88 6.08
N SER A 299 16.25 20.76 5.59
CA SER A 299 16.43 19.44 6.22
C SER A 299 17.89 18.96 6.20
N ALA A 300 18.64 19.30 5.15
CA ALA A 300 20.05 18.94 5.02
C ALA A 300 20.94 19.74 5.98
N LYS A 301 20.58 20.99 6.28
CA LYS A 301 21.26 21.81 7.29
C LYS A 301 21.03 21.27 8.71
N GLU A 302 19.82 20.78 8.99
CA GLU A 302 19.49 20.19 10.29
C GLU A 302 20.20 18.84 10.49
N ASN A 303 20.15 17.96 9.50
CA ASN A 303 20.85 16.69 9.53
C ASN A 303 21.21 16.24 8.10
N PRO A 304 22.51 16.22 7.73
CA PRO A 304 22.94 15.82 6.38
C PRO A 304 22.59 14.36 6.05
N ARG A 305 22.30 13.53 7.06
CA ARG A 305 21.88 12.12 6.89
C ARG A 305 20.48 11.98 6.29
N ASN A 306 19.62 12.98 6.42
CA ASN A 306 18.25 12.94 5.90
C ASN A 306 18.22 12.82 4.36
N LEU A 307 19.26 13.32 3.68
CA LEU A 307 19.40 13.19 2.23
C LEU A 307 19.77 11.77 1.76
N LEU A 308 20.33 10.97 2.67
CA LEU A 308 20.76 9.60 2.43
C LEU A 308 19.59 8.62 2.56
N GLU A 309 18.64 8.93 3.44
CA GLU A 309 17.37 8.20 3.55
C GLU A 309 16.42 8.57 2.41
N SER A 310 16.47 9.82 1.91
CA SER A 310 15.58 10.31 0.85
C SER A 310 15.88 9.70 -0.53
N SER A 311 17.14 9.37 -0.84
CA SER A 311 17.48 8.59 -2.04
C SER A 311 17.11 7.11 -1.93
N SER A 312 16.97 6.61 -0.69
CA SER A 312 16.67 5.21 -0.37
C SER A 312 15.17 4.92 -0.20
N GLY A 313 14.30 5.94 -0.32
CA GLY A 313 12.91 5.93 0.13
C GLY A 313 11.92 4.98 -0.59
N ASN A 314 12.38 4.14 -1.52
CA ASN A 314 11.58 3.09 -2.15
C ASN A 314 12.27 1.71 -2.12
N GLN A 315 13.40 1.56 -1.43
CA GLN A 315 14.26 0.40 -1.59
C GLN A 315 14.48 -0.32 -0.27
N ILE A 316 13.61 -1.28 0.01
CA ILE A 316 13.80 -2.29 1.05
C ILE A 316 14.99 -3.17 0.60
N ASP A 317 16.15 -3.03 1.25
CA ASP A 317 17.24 -4.01 1.30
C ASP A 317 17.66 -4.68 -0.03
N GLY A 318 18.00 -3.89 -1.06
CA GLY A 318 18.52 -4.43 -2.32
C GLY A 318 19.18 -3.37 -3.22
N LEU A 319 20.07 -3.82 -4.10
CA LEU A 319 20.67 -2.99 -5.16
C LEU A 319 19.55 -2.56 -6.15
N PRO A 320 19.51 -1.32 -6.67
CA PRO A 320 18.43 -0.87 -7.55
C PRO A 320 18.33 -1.64 -8.86
N THR A 321 17.13 -2.13 -9.18
CA THR A 321 16.81 -2.73 -10.47
C THR A 321 16.41 -1.65 -11.48
N PRO A 322 16.99 -1.63 -12.69
CA PRO A 322 16.60 -0.67 -13.71
C PRO A 322 15.23 -1.05 -14.29
N HIS A 323 14.25 -0.16 -14.17
CA HIS A 323 12.90 -0.30 -14.73
C HIS A 323 12.70 0.66 -15.91
N CYS A 324 11.75 0.37 -16.79
CA CYS A 324 11.42 1.32 -17.87
C CYS A 324 10.91 2.66 -17.29
N GLU A 325 11.32 3.77 -17.89
CA GLU A 325 10.80 5.10 -17.58
C GLU A 325 9.58 5.42 -18.43
N TYR A 326 8.65 6.24 -17.91
CA TYR A 326 7.37 6.48 -18.55
C TYR A 326 6.95 7.94 -18.52
N ILE A 327 6.42 8.39 -19.65
CA ILE A 327 5.72 9.66 -19.84
C ILE A 327 4.28 9.33 -20.18
N LEU A 328 3.34 9.84 -19.40
CA LEU A 328 1.92 9.53 -19.50
C LEU A 328 1.13 10.81 -19.74
N PHE A 329 0.32 10.81 -20.79
CA PHE A 329 -0.73 11.78 -21.00
C PHE A 329 -2.10 11.11 -20.80
N ALA A 330 -2.94 11.72 -19.99
CA ALA A 330 -4.29 11.25 -19.70
C ALA A 330 -5.28 12.38 -19.93
N GLN A 331 -6.41 12.07 -20.55
CA GLN A 331 -7.50 12.99 -20.81
C GLN A 331 -8.75 12.49 -20.11
N VAL A 332 -9.32 13.32 -19.24
CA VAL A 332 -10.61 13.09 -18.58
C VAL A 332 -11.71 13.20 -19.62
N GLN A 333 -12.54 12.17 -19.69
CA GLN A 333 -13.68 12.10 -20.60
C GLN A 333 -14.93 12.73 -19.97
N PRO A 334 -15.87 13.26 -20.79
CA PRO A 334 -17.10 13.87 -20.29
C PRO A 334 -17.96 12.87 -19.52
N LEU A 335 -18.67 13.37 -18.50
CA LEU A 335 -19.51 12.56 -17.62
C LEU A 335 -20.66 11.92 -18.41
N LYS A 336 -20.95 10.65 -18.13
CA LYS A 336 -22.10 9.92 -18.67
C LYS A 336 -23.09 9.62 -17.55
N PHE A 337 -24.33 10.12 -17.65
CA PHE A 337 -25.43 9.77 -16.75
C PHE A 337 -26.37 8.80 -17.46
N ASN A 338 -26.63 7.63 -16.86
CA ASN A 338 -27.46 6.57 -17.44
C ASN A 338 -27.04 6.18 -18.89
N GLY A 339 -25.74 6.23 -19.18
CA GLY A 339 -25.19 5.93 -20.51
C GLY A 339 -25.31 7.07 -21.53
N LEU A 340 -25.93 8.20 -21.17
CA LEU A 340 -26.02 9.40 -22.00
C LEU A 340 -24.96 10.41 -21.57
N GLU A 341 -24.23 10.94 -22.54
CA GLU A 341 -23.23 11.98 -22.30
C GLU A 341 -23.92 13.25 -21.76
N TYR A 342 -23.36 13.83 -20.69
CA TYR A 342 -23.82 15.09 -20.14
C TYR A 342 -23.46 16.23 -21.12
N GLN A 343 -24.50 16.79 -21.74
CA GLN A 343 -24.37 17.82 -22.76
C GLN A 343 -24.84 19.19 -22.30
N ASP A 344 -25.15 19.40 -21.02
CA ASP A 344 -25.51 20.74 -20.56
C ASP A 344 -24.31 21.68 -20.71
N ARG A 345 -24.51 22.74 -21.48
CA ARG A 345 -23.49 23.73 -21.90
C ARG A 345 -23.67 25.07 -21.20
N SER A 346 -24.66 25.16 -20.31
CA SER A 346 -24.94 26.38 -19.55
C SER A 346 -23.87 26.59 -18.48
N PRO A 347 -23.57 27.84 -18.05
CA PRO A 347 -22.79 28.09 -16.83
C PRO A 347 -23.36 27.40 -15.58
N LYS A 348 -24.63 26.96 -15.63
CA LYS A 348 -25.24 26.08 -14.62
C LYS A 348 -24.62 24.67 -14.57
N GLY A 349 -24.11 24.14 -15.67
CA GLY A 349 -23.44 22.82 -15.72
C GLY A 349 -22.13 22.81 -14.94
N HIS A 350 -21.35 23.90 -14.99
CA HIS A 350 -20.15 24.04 -14.16
C HIS A 350 -20.49 24.12 -12.67
N ALA A 351 -21.55 24.86 -12.31
CA ALA A 351 -22.04 24.87 -10.93
C ALA A 351 -22.49 23.48 -10.47
N PHE A 352 -23.14 22.71 -11.36
CA PHE A 352 -23.66 21.37 -11.06
C PHE A 352 -22.56 20.33 -10.79
N VAL A 353 -21.53 20.23 -11.65
CA VAL A 353 -20.43 19.27 -11.39
C VAL A 353 -19.68 19.65 -10.11
N ARG A 354 -19.46 20.94 -9.87
CA ARG A 354 -18.82 21.41 -8.65
C ARG A 354 -19.67 21.14 -7.40
N GLU A 355 -20.99 21.21 -7.50
CA GLU A 355 -21.92 20.83 -6.42
C GLU A 355 -21.81 19.33 -6.11
N ILE A 356 -21.79 18.47 -7.14
CA ILE A 356 -21.54 17.03 -6.95
C ILE A 356 -20.19 16.78 -6.28
N GLU A 357 -19.12 17.44 -6.75
CA GLU A 357 -17.79 17.25 -6.17
C GLU A 357 -17.67 17.78 -4.74
N ASN A 358 -18.33 18.88 -4.43
CA ASN A 358 -18.39 19.44 -3.09
C ASN A 358 -19.14 18.49 -2.15
N GLU A 359 -20.32 18.00 -2.53
CA GLU A 359 -21.11 17.06 -1.74
C GLU A 359 -20.35 15.74 -1.51
N LEU A 360 -19.62 15.24 -2.52
CA LEU A 360 -18.80 14.03 -2.36
C LEU A 360 -17.64 14.22 -1.38
N ARG A 361 -17.03 15.42 -1.36
CA ARG A 361 -15.88 15.72 -0.49
C ARG A 361 -16.31 16.10 0.92
N PHE A 362 -17.38 16.87 1.03
CA PHE A 362 -17.98 17.40 2.24
C PHE A 362 -19.47 17.06 2.22
N PRO A 363 -19.86 15.88 2.74
CA PRO A 363 -21.25 15.43 2.67
C PRO A 363 -22.13 16.28 3.60
N ASP A 364 -22.91 17.17 3.00
CA ASP A 364 -23.87 18.05 3.68
C ASP A 364 -25.30 17.47 3.64
N GLY A 365 -25.52 16.39 2.87
CA GLY A 365 -26.81 15.70 2.74
C GLY A 365 -27.66 16.21 1.58
N THR A 366 -27.06 16.95 0.64
CA THR A 366 -27.75 17.47 -0.55
C THR A 366 -28.14 16.32 -1.48
N PRO A 367 -29.37 16.25 -2.00
CA PRO A 367 -29.78 15.18 -2.89
C PRO A 367 -29.07 15.31 -4.25
N ILE A 368 -28.02 14.51 -4.44
CA ILE A 368 -27.30 14.39 -5.72
C ILE A 368 -27.74 13.13 -6.48
N PRO A 369 -27.71 13.14 -7.83
CA PRO A 369 -27.88 11.92 -8.60
C PRO A 369 -26.72 10.94 -8.32
N GLN A 370 -26.89 9.68 -8.72
CA GLN A 370 -25.83 8.68 -8.58
C GLN A 370 -24.55 9.18 -9.27
N PRO A 371 -23.42 9.27 -8.54
CA PRO A 371 -22.18 9.79 -9.10
C PRO A 371 -21.70 8.96 -10.29
N PRO A 372 -21.47 9.57 -11.46
CA PRO A 372 -20.98 8.85 -12.63
C PRO A 372 -19.53 8.37 -12.42
N LYS A 373 -19.17 7.27 -13.08
CA LYS A 373 -17.82 6.72 -13.05
C LYS A 373 -16.82 7.68 -13.69
N LEU A 374 -15.58 7.69 -13.19
CA LEU A 374 -14.48 8.44 -13.78
C LEU A 374 -13.96 7.65 -15.00
N GLN A 375 -13.88 8.29 -16.15
CA GLN A 375 -13.36 7.70 -17.39
C GLN A 375 -12.16 8.51 -17.89
N LEU A 376 -11.02 7.86 -18.11
CA LEU A 376 -9.78 8.48 -18.60
C LEU A 376 -9.30 7.76 -19.86
N SER A 377 -9.03 8.52 -20.93
CA SER A 377 -8.29 8.01 -22.09
C SER A 377 -6.82 8.37 -21.94
N THR A 378 -5.94 7.38 -22.05
CA THR A 378 -4.52 7.54 -21.73
C THR A 378 -3.63 7.02 -22.85
N ILE A 379 -2.46 7.66 -22.97
CA ILE A 379 -1.32 7.22 -23.76
C ILE A 379 -0.05 7.31 -22.91
N ILE A 380 0.77 6.28 -23.01
CA ILE A 380 2.02 6.13 -22.30
C ILE A 380 3.13 5.94 -23.32
N PHE A 381 4.24 6.64 -23.12
CA PHE A 381 5.45 6.51 -23.91
C PHE A 381 6.63 6.21 -23.00
N SER A 382 7.37 5.14 -23.32
CA SER A 382 8.63 4.84 -22.64
C SER A 382 9.81 5.22 -23.54
N PRO A 383 10.58 6.27 -23.21
CA PRO A 383 11.73 6.68 -24.00
C PRO A 383 12.92 5.72 -23.87
N ASP A 384 12.90 4.86 -22.85
CA ASP A 384 13.94 3.89 -22.57
C ASP A 384 13.69 2.58 -23.35
N CYS A 385 12.57 1.94 -23.05
CA CYS A 385 12.19 0.66 -23.64
C CYS A 385 11.59 0.79 -25.05
N GLY A 386 11.32 2.02 -25.52
CA GLY A 386 10.98 2.33 -26.92
C GLY A 386 9.55 1.98 -27.35
N PHE A 387 8.69 1.55 -26.43
CA PHE A 387 7.31 1.21 -26.71
C PHE A 387 6.33 2.32 -26.30
N MET A 388 5.11 2.24 -26.86
CA MET A 388 4.01 3.12 -26.51
C MET A 388 2.77 2.29 -26.23
N LEU A 389 2.04 2.64 -25.17
CA LEU A 389 0.79 1.99 -24.79
C LEU A 389 -0.35 3.00 -24.88
N GLU A 390 -1.49 2.56 -25.39
CA GLU A 390 -2.73 3.33 -25.42
C GLU A 390 -3.84 2.53 -24.73
N SER A 391 -4.66 3.22 -23.94
CA SER A 391 -5.88 2.62 -23.37
C SER A 391 -6.88 2.23 -24.47
N LYS A 392 -7.45 1.02 -24.38
CA LYS A 392 -8.45 0.53 -25.34
C LYS A 392 -9.76 1.31 -25.20
N GLY A 393 -10.07 2.12 -26.21
CA GLY A 393 -11.37 2.77 -26.36
C GLY A 393 -11.48 3.69 -27.57
N PRO A 394 -12.64 4.33 -27.80
CA PRO A 394 -12.87 5.22 -28.93
C PRO A 394 -11.99 6.48 -28.85
N PRO A 395 -11.34 6.91 -29.95
CA PRO A 395 -11.70 6.62 -31.35
C PRO A 395 -10.97 5.43 -31.98
N GLY A 396 -9.94 4.88 -31.33
CA GLY A 396 -9.11 3.82 -31.92
C GLY A 396 -9.72 2.43 -31.87
N PHE A 397 -10.56 2.16 -30.87
CA PHE A 397 -11.23 0.89 -30.64
C PHE A 397 -12.73 1.08 -30.51
N ALA A 398 -13.52 0.06 -30.89
CA ALA A 398 -14.97 0.13 -30.73
C ALA A 398 -15.33 0.13 -29.24
N PRO A 399 -16.46 0.74 -28.82
CA PRO A 399 -16.91 0.70 -27.42
C PRO A 399 -17.09 -0.72 -26.86
N VAL A 400 -17.26 -1.71 -27.74
CA VAL A 400 -17.36 -3.15 -27.39
C VAL A 400 -16.01 -3.70 -26.88
N ASP A 401 -14.89 -3.18 -27.37
CA ASP A 401 -13.54 -3.64 -27.00
C ASP A 401 -13.04 -3.03 -25.69
N GLY A 402 -13.59 -1.88 -25.30
CA GLY A 402 -13.30 -1.18 -24.04
C GLY A 402 -13.76 0.28 -24.04
N GLU A 403 -14.07 0.80 -22.85
CA GLU A 403 -14.41 2.21 -22.63
C GLU A 403 -13.24 2.98 -21.99
N HIS A 404 -12.01 2.79 -22.48
CA HIS A 404 -10.78 3.29 -21.84
C HIS A 404 -10.65 2.86 -20.36
N LEU A 405 -9.91 3.63 -19.56
CA LEU A 405 -9.77 3.38 -18.14
C LEU A 405 -11.01 3.90 -17.40
N VAL A 406 -11.72 3.03 -16.70
CA VAL A 406 -12.92 3.36 -15.94
C VAL A 406 -12.68 3.07 -14.47
N GLY A 407 -13.13 3.99 -13.61
CA GLY A 407 -12.89 3.93 -12.18
C GLY A 407 -14.01 4.53 -11.36
N LEU A 408 -14.01 4.19 -10.07
CA LEU A 408 -14.82 4.90 -9.08
C LEU A 408 -13.97 5.99 -8.44
N LYS A 409 -14.60 7.14 -8.20
CA LYS A 409 -13.98 8.23 -7.47
C LYS A 409 -13.67 7.77 -6.03
N GLN A 410 -12.54 8.21 -5.48
CA GLN A 410 -12.08 7.77 -4.15
C GLN A 410 -13.11 8.05 -3.06
N GLU A 411 -13.78 9.19 -3.12
CA GLU A 411 -14.78 9.65 -2.15
C GLU A 411 -16.01 8.74 -2.16
N VAL A 412 -16.44 8.27 -3.33
CA VAL A 412 -17.56 7.32 -3.46
C VAL A 412 -17.19 5.98 -2.84
N TRP A 413 -15.96 5.52 -3.08
CA TRP A 413 -15.47 4.27 -2.49
C TRP A 413 -15.34 4.37 -0.97
N LEU A 414 -14.78 5.46 -0.45
CA LEU A 414 -14.68 5.73 0.99
C LEU A 414 -16.06 5.85 1.65
N GLN A 415 -17.03 6.48 0.98
CA GLN A 415 -18.40 6.56 1.48
C GLN A 415 -19.05 5.18 1.59
N SER A 416 -18.80 4.30 0.62
CA SER A 416 -19.25 2.90 0.69
C SER A 416 -18.63 2.18 1.89
N ILE A 417 -17.32 2.34 2.12
CA ILE A 417 -16.64 1.76 3.29
C ILE A 417 -17.24 2.27 4.60
N ARG A 418 -17.46 3.58 4.73
CA ARG A 418 -18.11 4.16 5.91
C ARG A 418 -19.48 3.55 6.15
N SER A 419 -20.29 3.38 5.11
CA SER A 419 -21.61 2.74 5.20
C SER A 419 -21.52 1.26 5.61
N TRP A 420 -20.53 0.53 5.12
CA TRP A 420 -20.35 -0.87 5.52
C TRP A 420 -19.84 -0.99 6.96
N LEU A 421 -18.98 -0.08 7.41
CA LEU A 421 -18.52 -0.02 8.79
C LEU A 421 -19.65 0.33 9.75
N THR A 422 -20.57 1.21 9.38
CA THR A 422 -21.75 1.49 10.23
C THR A 422 -22.69 0.30 10.30
N VAL A 423 -22.90 -0.43 9.19
CA VAL A 423 -23.66 -1.70 9.20
C VAL A 423 -22.97 -2.73 10.09
N LEU A 424 -21.64 -2.89 9.98
CA LEU A 424 -20.86 -3.79 10.84
C LEU A 424 -21.01 -3.42 12.32
N ALA A 425 -20.95 -2.14 12.66
CA ALA A 425 -21.15 -1.67 14.02
C ALA A 425 -22.57 -1.99 14.54
N ALA A 426 -23.60 -1.79 13.71
CA ALA A 426 -24.97 -2.15 14.07
C ALA A 426 -25.13 -3.66 14.32
N VAL A 427 -24.51 -4.50 13.48
CA VAL A 427 -24.50 -5.96 13.66
C VAL A 427 -23.76 -6.34 14.95
N ALA A 428 -22.59 -5.76 15.22
CA ALA A 428 -21.82 -6.03 16.44
C ALA A 428 -22.56 -5.60 17.71
N LEU A 429 -23.26 -4.46 17.68
CA LEU A 429 -24.15 -4.05 18.77
C LEU A 429 -25.32 -5.03 18.94
N GLY A 430 -25.92 -5.48 17.84
CA GLY A 430 -26.95 -6.52 17.86
C GLY A 430 -26.45 -7.82 18.51
N GLN A 431 -25.26 -8.29 18.14
CA GLN A 431 -24.61 -9.45 18.76
C GLN A 431 -24.34 -9.22 20.24
N THR A 432 -23.87 -8.04 20.63
CA THR A 432 -23.65 -7.67 22.04
C THR A 432 -24.96 -7.71 22.84
N LEU A 433 -26.07 -7.25 22.27
CA LEU A 433 -27.39 -7.32 22.90
C LEU A 433 -27.89 -8.76 23.04
N ILE A 434 -27.71 -9.59 22.01
CA ILE A 434 -28.04 -11.02 22.08
C ILE A 434 -27.20 -11.71 23.14
N LEU A 435 -25.89 -11.45 23.19
CA LEU A 435 -25.00 -11.99 24.22
C LEU A 435 -25.45 -11.57 25.63
N LYS A 436 -25.85 -10.30 25.82
CA LYS A 436 -26.41 -9.83 27.09
C LYS A 436 -27.68 -10.60 27.48
N ILE A 437 -28.57 -10.88 26.52
CA ILE A 437 -29.78 -11.66 26.76
C ILE A 437 -29.41 -13.10 27.13
N GLN A 438 -28.49 -13.73 26.39
CA GLN A 438 -28.00 -15.07 26.70
C GLN A 438 -27.36 -15.16 28.10
N CYS A 439 -26.57 -14.17 28.49
CA CYS A 439 -26.00 -14.09 29.84
C CYS A 439 -27.08 -14.00 30.92
N LYS A 440 -28.19 -13.30 30.65
CA LYS A 440 -29.31 -13.18 31.58
C LYS A 440 -30.11 -14.47 31.69
N GLU A 441 -30.41 -15.13 30.56
CA GLU A 441 -31.16 -16.39 30.54
C GLU A 441 -30.34 -17.55 31.11
N ALA A 442 -29.03 -17.55 30.89
CA ALA A 442 -28.13 -18.57 31.42
C ALA A 442 -27.85 -18.42 32.92
N SER A 443 -28.51 -17.54 33.67
CA SER A 443 -28.14 -17.19 35.05
C SER A 443 -28.20 -18.32 36.09
N THR A 444 -28.76 -19.50 35.76
CA THR A 444 -28.77 -20.65 36.68
C THR A 444 -27.50 -21.50 36.58
N PRO A 445 -26.88 -21.91 37.70
CA PRO A 445 -25.63 -22.70 37.68
C PRO A 445 -25.70 -23.96 36.80
N SER A 446 -26.86 -24.63 36.78
CA SER A 446 -27.11 -25.83 35.96
C SER A 446 -27.13 -25.58 34.45
N THR A 447 -27.45 -24.36 34.00
CA THR A 447 -27.41 -23.97 32.59
C THR A 447 -26.06 -23.41 32.19
N VAL A 448 -25.40 -22.61 33.06
CA VAL A 448 -24.04 -22.10 32.82
C VAL A 448 -23.05 -23.25 32.64
N GLY A 449 -23.16 -24.30 33.46
CA GLY A 449 -22.26 -25.46 33.41
C GLY A 449 -22.26 -26.20 32.08
N ARG A 450 -23.34 -26.10 31.28
CA ARG A 450 -23.46 -26.75 29.96
C ARG A 450 -22.82 -25.96 28.82
N VAL A 451 -22.45 -24.71 29.05
CA VAL A 451 -21.84 -23.85 28.02
C VAL A 451 -20.35 -24.15 27.92
N SER A 452 -19.86 -24.35 26.70
CA SER A 452 -18.44 -24.62 26.46
C SER A 452 -17.61 -23.35 26.57
N VAL A 453 -16.68 -23.33 27.54
CA VAL A 453 -15.70 -22.25 27.74
C VAL A 453 -14.92 -21.96 26.47
N TYR A 454 -14.52 -22.99 25.73
CA TYR A 454 -13.71 -22.83 24.51
C TYR A 454 -14.46 -22.09 23.40
N THR A 455 -15.77 -22.32 23.26
CA THR A 455 -16.58 -21.61 22.25
C THR A 455 -16.71 -20.12 22.55
N VAL A 456 -16.98 -19.79 23.82
CA VAL A 456 -17.05 -18.39 24.29
C VAL A 456 -15.67 -17.72 24.19
N ALA A 457 -14.59 -18.44 24.50
CA ALA A 457 -13.22 -17.94 24.35
C ALA A 457 -12.88 -17.62 22.88
N MET A 458 -13.26 -18.49 21.93
CA MET A 458 -13.03 -18.24 20.50
C MET A 458 -13.83 -17.03 20.00
N MET A 459 -15.09 -16.89 20.42
CA MET A 459 -15.90 -15.71 20.13
C MET A 459 -15.27 -14.43 20.70
N LEU A 460 -14.78 -14.50 21.94
CA LEU A 460 -14.10 -13.39 22.61
C LEU A 460 -12.80 -12.98 21.91
N LEU A 461 -12.03 -13.94 21.40
CA LEU A 461 -10.82 -13.67 20.62
C LEU A 461 -11.16 -12.96 19.30
N ALA A 462 -12.21 -13.39 18.61
CA ALA A 462 -12.67 -12.73 17.38
C ALA A 462 -13.13 -11.29 17.65
N ASP A 463 -13.94 -11.07 18.68
CA ASP A 463 -14.42 -9.74 19.09
C ASP A 463 -13.25 -8.85 19.56
N GLY A 464 -12.27 -9.43 20.26
CA GLY A 464 -11.03 -8.77 20.65
C GLY A 464 -10.21 -8.31 19.44
N LEU A 465 -10.03 -9.17 18.44
CA LEU A 465 -9.33 -8.82 17.21
C LEU A 465 -10.07 -7.71 16.44
N LEU A 466 -11.39 -7.78 16.35
CA LEU A 466 -12.20 -6.73 15.74
C LEU A 466 -12.05 -5.40 16.50
N PHE A 467 -12.06 -5.42 17.83
CA PHE A 467 -11.80 -4.23 18.65
C PHE A 467 -10.42 -3.62 18.37
N PHE A 468 -9.35 -4.43 18.42
CA PHE A 468 -7.98 -3.93 18.20
C PHE A 468 -7.79 -3.37 16.80
N THR A 469 -8.26 -4.09 15.78
CA THR A 469 -8.12 -3.66 14.38
C THR A 469 -8.90 -2.38 14.10
N MET A 470 -10.15 -2.26 14.57
CA MET A 470 -10.95 -1.05 14.39
C MET A 470 -10.43 0.12 15.22
N SER A 471 -9.91 -0.14 16.42
CA SER A 471 -9.27 0.90 17.25
C SER A 471 -8.02 1.45 16.54
N LEU A 472 -7.17 0.58 16.01
CA LEU A 472 -5.99 1.00 15.24
C LEU A 472 -6.41 1.78 13.99
N ALA A 473 -7.38 1.27 13.22
CA ALA A 473 -7.90 1.94 12.04
C ALA A 473 -8.47 3.32 12.35
N SER A 474 -9.14 3.50 13.49
CA SER A 474 -9.64 4.82 13.91
C SER A 474 -8.49 5.79 14.24
N ALA A 475 -7.39 5.30 14.80
CA ALA A 475 -6.24 6.15 15.15
C ALA A 475 -5.42 6.56 13.91
N THR A 476 -5.34 5.69 12.89
CA THR A 476 -4.49 5.91 11.72
C THR A 476 -5.23 6.53 10.54
N LEU A 477 -6.50 6.18 10.31
CA LEU A 477 -7.28 6.66 9.17
C LEU A 477 -8.32 7.70 9.60
N SER A 478 -7.94 8.98 9.46
CA SER A 478 -8.85 10.11 9.69
C SER A 478 -10.09 10.10 8.79
N SER A 479 -10.01 9.47 7.62
CA SER A 479 -11.11 9.41 6.64
C SER A 479 -12.28 8.52 7.09
N ILE A 480 -12.05 7.50 7.92
CA ILE A 480 -13.09 6.57 8.41
C ILE A 480 -13.27 6.65 9.93
N PHE A 481 -12.64 7.63 10.58
CA PHE A 481 -12.54 7.75 12.04
C PHE A 481 -13.89 7.57 12.77
N PRO A 482 -14.99 8.30 12.44
CA PRO A 482 -16.23 8.18 13.20
C PRO A 482 -16.86 6.78 13.11
N SER A 483 -16.86 6.19 11.92
CA SER A 483 -17.44 4.85 11.68
C SER A 483 -16.60 3.75 12.32
N ALA A 484 -15.26 3.85 12.23
CA ALA A 484 -14.34 2.91 12.86
C ALA A 484 -14.40 2.98 14.40
N LEU A 485 -14.53 4.18 14.97
CA LEU A 485 -14.69 4.38 16.42
C LEU A 485 -15.99 3.76 16.95
N LEU A 486 -17.08 3.87 16.19
CA LEU A 486 -18.34 3.23 16.57
C LEU A 486 -18.22 1.70 16.57
N ALA A 487 -17.56 1.13 15.56
CA ALA A 487 -17.30 -0.31 15.47
C ALA A 487 -16.37 -0.78 16.60
N SER A 488 -15.32 -0.02 16.92
CA SER A 488 -14.41 -0.37 18.04
C SER A 488 -15.14 -0.29 19.38
N PHE A 489 -16.00 0.71 19.61
CA PHE A 489 -16.82 0.77 20.81
C PHE A 489 -17.74 -0.45 20.95
N ALA A 490 -18.39 -0.87 19.86
CA ALA A 490 -19.22 -2.08 19.85
C ALA A 490 -18.39 -3.34 20.20
N GLY A 491 -17.20 -3.49 19.59
CA GLY A 491 -16.28 -4.58 19.90
C GLY A 491 -15.82 -4.59 21.36
N LEU A 492 -15.47 -3.42 21.91
CA LEU A 492 -15.08 -3.29 23.32
C LEU A 492 -16.20 -3.72 24.27
N MET A 493 -17.44 -3.32 23.99
CA MET A 493 -18.60 -3.71 24.78
C MET A 493 -18.84 -5.23 24.72
N SER A 494 -18.70 -5.83 23.54
CA SER A 494 -18.79 -7.29 23.39
C SER A 494 -17.72 -8.01 24.20
N VAL A 495 -16.46 -7.57 24.09
CA VAL A 495 -15.32 -8.14 24.84
C VAL A 495 -15.53 -8.02 26.34
N ALA A 496 -15.95 -6.85 26.84
CA ALA A 496 -16.19 -6.64 28.27
C ALA A 496 -17.30 -7.56 28.82
N LEU A 497 -18.39 -7.76 28.07
CA LEU A 497 -19.45 -8.69 28.46
C LEU A 497 -18.99 -10.15 28.34
N GLY A 498 -18.25 -10.51 27.29
CA GLY A 498 -17.73 -11.86 27.09
C GLY A 498 -16.72 -12.27 28.16
N VAL A 499 -15.81 -11.37 28.58
CA VAL A 499 -14.89 -11.62 29.71
C VAL A 499 -15.66 -11.85 31.01
N ARG A 500 -16.71 -11.06 31.26
CA ARG A 500 -17.56 -11.27 32.44
C ARG A 500 -18.28 -12.61 32.40
N PHE A 501 -18.78 -12.98 31.23
CA PHE A 501 -19.50 -14.25 31.05
C PHE A 501 -18.58 -15.45 31.21
N ILE A 502 -17.40 -15.44 30.59
CA ILE A 502 -16.43 -16.54 30.69
C ILE A 502 -15.90 -16.70 32.12
N ALA A 503 -15.69 -15.59 32.87
CA ALA A 503 -15.30 -15.65 34.27
C ALA A 503 -16.37 -16.33 35.13
N ASN A 504 -17.65 -16.01 34.89
CA ASN A 504 -18.77 -16.68 35.57
C ASN A 504 -18.84 -18.18 35.22
N ILE A 505 -18.65 -18.54 33.95
CA ILE A 505 -18.63 -19.96 33.53
C ILE A 505 -17.48 -20.70 34.21
N TYR A 506 -16.28 -20.13 34.19
CA TYR A 506 -15.10 -20.72 34.83
C TYR A 506 -15.31 -20.96 36.33
N GLY A 507 -15.93 -20.01 37.04
CA GLY A 507 -16.21 -20.15 38.46
C GLY A 507 -17.23 -21.25 38.76
N VAL A 508 -18.26 -21.42 37.92
CA VAL A 508 -19.27 -22.47 38.11
C VAL A 508 -18.73 -23.87 37.77
N GLN A 509 -17.83 -23.98 36.78
CA GLN A 509 -17.24 -25.25 36.34
C GLN A 509 -16.01 -25.68 37.13
N GLU A 510 -15.46 -24.82 38.01
CA GLU A 510 -14.30 -25.14 38.85
C GLU A 510 -14.45 -26.46 39.64
N PRO A 511 -15.56 -26.73 40.36
CA PRO A 511 -15.71 -27.98 41.12
C PRO A 511 -15.74 -29.23 40.22
N GLU A 512 -16.48 -29.20 39.10
CA GLU A 512 -16.54 -30.33 38.15
C GLU A 512 -15.16 -30.61 37.53
N ARG A 513 -14.39 -29.56 37.25
CA ARG A 513 -13.04 -29.71 36.68
C ARG A 513 -12.06 -30.29 37.69
N LEU A 514 -12.14 -29.87 38.96
CA LEU A 514 -11.36 -30.45 40.05
C LEU A 514 -11.71 -31.93 40.28
N GLU A 515 -12.98 -32.31 40.14
CA GLU A 515 -13.40 -33.72 40.21
C GLU A 515 -12.85 -34.54 39.05
N HIS A 516 -12.90 -34.02 37.81
CA HIS A 516 -12.27 -34.66 36.67
C HIS A 516 -10.75 -34.79 36.81
N GLU A 517 -10.05 -33.77 37.31
CA GLU A 517 -8.61 -33.81 37.58
C GLU A 517 -8.28 -34.85 38.66
N ARG A 518 -9.08 -34.96 39.74
CA ARG A 518 -8.93 -36.00 40.76
C ARG A 518 -9.19 -37.39 40.20
N ALA A 519 -10.23 -37.57 39.36
CA ALA A 519 -10.55 -38.84 38.73
C ALA A 519 -9.46 -39.27 37.74
N GLN A 520 -8.90 -38.34 36.96
CA GLN A 520 -7.77 -38.61 36.08
C GLN A 520 -6.50 -38.94 36.86
N ALA A 521 -6.21 -38.22 37.95
CA ALA A 521 -5.07 -38.53 38.83
C ALA A 521 -5.21 -39.90 39.50
N ALA A 522 -6.43 -40.27 39.91
CA ALA A 522 -6.72 -41.59 40.44
C ALA A 522 -6.56 -42.69 39.36
N ALA A 523 -7.04 -42.46 38.14
CA ALA A 523 -6.88 -43.39 37.02
C ALA A 523 -5.39 -43.55 36.60
N LEU A 524 -4.62 -42.45 36.61
CA LEU A 524 -3.18 -42.47 36.39
C LEU A 524 -2.45 -43.23 37.51
N ALA A 525 -2.80 -42.98 38.77
CA ALA A 525 -2.25 -43.70 39.91
C ALA A 525 -2.59 -45.20 39.87
N GLU A 526 -3.80 -45.56 39.46
CA GLU A 526 -4.22 -46.95 39.29
C GLU A 526 -3.47 -47.62 38.12
N SER A 527 -3.26 -46.89 37.01
CA SER A 527 -2.45 -47.38 35.88
C SER A 527 -0.97 -47.58 36.25
N GLN A 528 -0.41 -46.71 37.10
CA GLN A 528 0.94 -46.85 37.66
C GLN A 528 1.03 -47.98 38.69
N ALA A 529 -0.02 -48.21 39.49
CA ALA A 529 -0.08 -49.34 40.42
C ALA A 529 -0.20 -50.68 39.67
N ARG A 530 -0.84 -50.69 38.49
CA ARG A 530 -1.01 -51.89 37.65
C ARG A 530 0.26 -52.25 36.85
N ASN A 531 1.17 -51.29 36.63
CA ASN A 531 2.49 -51.50 36.02
C ASN A 531 3.60 -50.82 36.87
N PRO A 532 4.13 -51.48 37.91
CA PRO A 532 5.24 -50.93 38.67
C PRO A 532 6.46 -50.77 37.75
N PRO A 533 7.25 -49.67 37.85
CA PRO A 533 8.51 -49.60 37.14
C PRO A 533 9.40 -50.75 37.62
N ALA A 534 9.92 -51.54 36.68
CA ALA A 534 10.87 -52.60 36.97
C ALA A 534 11.99 -52.02 37.84
N THR A 535 12.21 -52.65 38.99
CA THR A 535 13.34 -52.35 39.87
C THR A 535 14.59 -52.40 39.02
N VAL A 536 15.25 -51.25 38.81
CA VAL A 536 16.58 -51.22 38.19
C VAL A 536 17.50 -51.94 39.17
N ARG A 537 17.74 -53.23 38.92
CA ARG A 537 18.88 -53.94 39.49
C ARG A 537 20.11 -53.22 38.95
N SER A 538 20.77 -52.44 39.79
CA SER A 538 22.14 -52.03 39.55
C SER A 538 22.97 -53.30 39.37
N SER A 539 23.46 -53.53 38.17
CA SER A 539 24.42 -54.59 37.87
C SER A 539 25.65 -54.41 38.77
N PRO A 540 26.16 -55.47 39.42
CA PRO A 540 27.33 -55.36 40.26
C PRO A 540 28.56 -55.04 39.41
N VAL A 541 29.31 -54.01 39.81
CA VAL A 541 30.69 -53.82 39.36
C VAL A 541 31.51 -55.00 39.87
N ILE A 542 32.10 -55.74 38.95
CA ILE A 542 33.03 -56.84 39.24
C ILE A 542 34.32 -56.20 39.78
N THR A 543 34.55 -56.31 41.08
CA THR A 543 35.89 -56.20 41.67
C THR A 543 36.54 -57.59 41.61
N ALA A 544 37.78 -57.65 41.14
CA ALA A 544 38.56 -58.88 41.08
C ALA A 544 39.00 -59.33 42.49
N ALA A 545 38.27 -60.29 43.09
CA ALA A 545 38.81 -61.31 44.01
C ALA A 545 37.70 -62.21 44.57
N GLY A 546 37.73 -63.50 44.19
CA GLY A 546 37.52 -64.69 45.04
C GLY A 546 36.32 -64.82 46.00
N ALA A 547 35.40 -65.72 45.62
CA ALA A 547 34.83 -66.88 46.34
C ALA A 547 34.40 -66.85 47.84
N ASP A 548 33.17 -67.38 48.03
CA ASP A 548 32.60 -68.18 49.14
C ASP A 548 32.47 -67.56 50.56
N THR A 549 31.27 -67.41 51.15
CA THR A 549 30.44 -68.50 51.73
C THR A 549 29.09 -67.95 52.28
N LEU A 550 28.07 -68.83 52.33
CA LEU A 550 26.71 -68.67 52.91
C LEU A 550 26.71 -68.53 54.48
N PRO A 551 25.56 -68.44 55.22
CA PRO A 551 24.48 -67.43 55.21
C PRO A 551 24.01 -66.96 56.63
N LEU A 552 23.04 -66.02 56.67
CA LEU A 552 21.98 -65.74 57.71
C LEU A 552 22.29 -65.09 59.08
N SER A 553 21.47 -64.09 59.44
CA SER A 553 20.65 -63.96 60.69
C SER A 553 19.73 -62.72 60.52
N VAL A 554 18.40 -62.73 60.70
CA VAL A 554 17.53 -62.83 61.91
C VAL A 554 18.10 -61.96 63.05
N THR A 555 17.50 -60.86 63.52
CA THR A 555 16.31 -60.80 64.40
C THR A 555 15.94 -59.32 64.69
N SER A 556 14.71 -59.10 65.16
CA SER A 556 14.24 -57.97 65.99
C SER A 556 15.20 -57.62 67.15
N SER A 557 15.17 -56.50 67.87
CA SER A 557 14.03 -55.84 68.54
C SER A 557 14.54 -54.62 69.33
N ALA A 558 13.69 -53.60 69.44
CA ALA A 558 13.31 -52.89 70.66
C ALA A 558 14.35 -52.21 71.61
N GLN A 559 13.94 -50.99 72.00
CA GLN A 559 13.79 -50.48 73.37
C GLN A 559 14.81 -49.48 73.96
N THR A 560 14.31 -48.24 74.18
CA THR A 560 14.34 -47.38 75.40
C THR A 560 15.70 -46.97 76.02
N ALA A 561 15.89 -45.82 76.67
CA ALA A 561 15.00 -44.78 77.22
C ALA A 561 15.85 -43.54 77.62
N SER A 562 15.20 -42.35 77.64
CA SER A 562 15.21 -41.27 78.66
C SER A 562 16.58 -40.66 79.13
N GLN A 563 16.73 -39.36 79.39
CA GLN A 563 15.89 -38.57 80.31
C GLN A 563 16.32 -37.07 80.45
N LYS A 564 15.30 -36.18 80.56
CA LYS A 564 15.15 -34.86 81.26
C LYS A 564 15.99 -33.61 80.88
N HIS A 565 15.41 -32.45 80.45
CA HIS A 565 14.61 -31.38 81.14
C HIS A 565 15.47 -30.35 81.94
N PRO A 566 15.04 -29.08 82.24
CA PRO A 566 13.67 -28.51 82.23
C PRO A 566 13.45 -26.99 81.86
N TYR A 567 12.15 -26.62 81.69
CA TYR A 567 11.38 -25.40 82.05
C TYR A 567 11.84 -23.94 81.79
N HIS A 568 10.98 -23.12 81.14
CA HIS A 568 10.12 -22.09 81.82
C HIS A 568 9.04 -21.42 80.90
N ARG A 569 8.12 -20.71 81.56
CA ARG A 569 6.72 -20.30 81.24
C ARG A 569 6.50 -18.96 80.50
N SER A 570 5.33 -18.89 79.81
CA SER A 570 4.25 -17.86 79.85
C SER A 570 4.23 -16.56 79.01
N PHE A 571 2.97 -16.19 78.68
CA PHE A 571 2.34 -14.87 78.41
C PHE A 571 1.93 -14.44 76.96
N ARG A 572 0.61 -14.22 76.81
CA ARG A 572 -0.18 -13.39 75.84
C ARG A 572 0.08 -11.86 76.11
N PRO A 573 -0.52 -10.82 75.45
CA PRO A 573 -1.41 -10.69 74.25
C PRO A 573 -1.18 -9.43 73.32
N ARG A 574 -2.05 -9.25 72.30
CA ARG A 574 -2.68 -8.01 71.74
C ARG A 574 -1.90 -6.89 70.97
N HIS A 575 -2.57 -6.47 69.87
CA HIS A 575 -2.86 -5.12 69.32
C HIS A 575 -2.04 -4.47 68.17
N ARG A 576 -2.80 -4.08 67.12
CA ARG A 576 -2.82 -2.86 66.27
C ARG A 576 -1.49 -2.34 65.69
N ARG A 577 -1.42 -2.28 64.35
CA ARG A 577 -1.74 -1.08 63.56
C ARG A 577 -2.22 -1.48 62.18
#